data_AF-A0A9D4QKU4-F1
#
_entry.id   AF-A0A9D4QKU4-F1
#
_cell.length_a   1.000
_cell.length_b   1.000
_cell.length_c   1.000
_cell.angle_alpha   90.00
_cell.angle_beta   90.00
_cell.angle_gamma   90.00
#
_symmetry.space_group_name_H-M   'P 1'
#
loop_
_entity.id
_entity.type
_entity.pdbx_description
1 polymer ?
#
loop_
_entity_poly.entity_id
_entity_poly.type
_entity_poly.pdbx_seq_one_letter_code
_entity_poly.pdbx_strand_id
1 'polypeptide(L)'
;MTPHYTESSLRQPRTPHIRMPPFTGKEGWETWQAQFEAIANRYGWDEEERLNQLLPRLEGAAAQFVFSQLSPHVLNHYHELLKEIDSRFRVIETPRTFAAKFSR
;
A
#
# COMPACT_ATOMS: atom_id res chain seq x y z
N MET A 1 8.61 -2.04 56.69
CA MET A 1 7.87 -1.16 55.77
C MET A 1 8.51 -1.28 54.39
N THR A 2 7.94 -2.08 53.50
CA THR A 2 8.39 -2.23 52.11
C THR A 2 7.44 -1.44 51.21
N PRO A 3 7.90 -0.50 50.39
CA PRO A 3 7.02 0.17 49.44
C PRO A 3 6.75 -0.77 48.25
N HIS A 4 5.48 -1.01 47.98
CA HIS A 4 5.00 -1.58 46.71
C HIS A 4 5.04 -0.47 45.65
N TYR A 5 5.92 -0.58 44.67
CA TYR A 5 5.78 0.17 43.42
C TYR A 5 4.83 -0.61 42.50
N THR A 6 3.60 -0.11 42.36
CA THR A 6 2.70 -0.50 41.27
C THR A 6 3.12 0.27 40.01
N GLU A 7 4.10 -0.28 39.29
CA GLU A 7 4.44 0.23 37.98
C GLU A 7 3.36 -0.22 36.99
N SER A 8 2.44 0.71 36.74
CA SER A 8 1.39 0.63 35.75
C SER A 8 2.06 0.50 34.38
N SER A 9 2.22 -0.75 33.93
CA SER A 9 2.74 -1.06 32.61
C SER A 9 1.82 -0.42 31.58
N LEU A 10 2.27 0.69 31.00
CA LEU A 10 1.64 1.37 29.87
C LEU A 10 1.43 0.30 28.80
N ARG A 11 0.18 -0.10 28.59
CA ARG A 11 -0.19 -1.02 27.50
C ARG A 11 0.10 -0.30 26.19
N GLN A 12 1.30 -0.48 25.67
CA GLN A 12 1.62 -0.08 24.32
C GLN A 12 0.61 -0.78 23.41
N PRO A 13 -0.20 -0.05 22.63
CA PRO A 13 -1.09 -0.69 21.68
C PRO A 13 -0.22 -1.50 20.73
N ARG A 14 -0.35 -2.82 20.80
CA ARG A 14 0.31 -3.72 19.86
C ARG A 14 -0.33 -3.44 18.51
N THR A 15 0.32 -2.64 17.68
CA THR A 15 -0.10 -2.47 16.29
C THR A 15 -0.13 -3.87 15.67
N PRO A 16 -1.29 -4.33 15.19
CA PRO A 16 -1.41 -5.66 14.63
C PRO A 16 -0.46 -5.75 13.43
N HIS A 17 0.38 -6.79 13.41
CA HIS A 17 1.29 -7.02 12.29
C HIS A 17 0.46 -7.47 11.08
N ILE A 18 0.01 -6.50 10.29
CA ILE A 18 -0.80 -6.73 9.10
C ILE A 18 0.11 -7.26 8.00
N ARG A 19 0.02 -8.57 7.77
CA ARG A 19 0.76 -9.26 6.72
C ARG A 19 0.08 -8.97 5.38
N MET A 20 0.70 -8.09 4.61
CA MET A 20 0.36 -7.85 3.22
C MET A 20 1.65 -7.96 2.41
N PRO A 21 1.65 -8.63 1.25
CA PRO A 21 2.84 -8.71 0.42
C PRO A 21 3.24 -7.32 -0.10
N PRO A 22 4.54 -7.08 -0.35
CA PRO A 22 4.97 -5.86 -1.01
C PRO A 22 4.39 -5.77 -2.42
N PHE A 23 4.24 -4.54 -2.92
CA PHE A 23 3.91 -4.26 -4.32
C PHE A 23 5.18 -3.89 -5.06
N THR A 24 5.59 -4.75 -5.99
CA THR A 24 6.81 -4.55 -6.80
C THR A 24 6.52 -3.91 -8.16
N GLY A 25 5.24 -3.86 -8.55
CA GLY A 25 4.78 -3.47 -9.88
C GLY A 25 4.63 -4.64 -10.86
N LYS A 26 4.85 -5.88 -10.40
CA LYS A 26 4.65 -7.11 -11.20
C LYS A 26 3.33 -7.80 -10.87
N GLU A 27 2.80 -7.55 -9.68
CA GLU A 27 1.51 -8.03 -9.22
C GLU A 27 0.38 -7.27 -9.93
N GLY A 28 -0.80 -7.88 -10.01
CA GLY A 28 -1.98 -7.17 -10.53
C GLY A 28 -2.35 -6.03 -9.60
N TRP A 29 -2.17 -4.79 -10.05
CA TRP A 29 -2.41 -3.58 -9.26
C TRP A 29 -3.83 -3.56 -8.64
N GLU A 30 -4.86 -3.80 -9.45
CA GLU A 30 -6.26 -3.78 -8.99
C GLU A 30 -6.52 -4.78 -7.86
N THR A 31 -5.96 -5.99 -7.96
CA THR A 31 -6.09 -7.03 -6.91
C THR A 31 -5.35 -6.63 -5.63
N TRP A 32 -4.13 -6.12 -5.77
CA TRP A 32 -3.33 -5.70 -4.63
C TRP A 32 -3.98 -4.50 -3.90
N GLN A 33 -4.46 -3.51 -4.65
CA GLN A 33 -5.17 -2.35 -4.11
C GLN A 33 -6.47 -2.76 -3.42
N ALA A 34 -7.26 -3.67 -4.01
CA ALA A 34 -8.48 -4.17 -3.37
C ALA A 34 -8.20 -4.88 -2.03
N GLN A 35 -7.11 -5.64 -1.96
CA GLN A 35 -6.66 -6.25 -0.70
C GLN A 35 -6.24 -5.19 0.33
N PHE A 36 -5.50 -4.15 -0.11
CA PHE A 36 -5.10 -3.03 0.74
C PHE A 36 -6.31 -2.32 1.35
N GLU A 37 -7.29 -1.96 0.52
CA GLU A 37 -8.50 -1.25 0.95
C GLU A 37 -9.35 -2.10 1.89
N ALA A 38 -9.49 -3.41 1.63
CA ALA A 38 -10.20 -4.31 2.53
C ALA A 38 -9.58 -4.34 3.95
N ILE A 39 -8.25 -4.30 4.02
CA ILE A 39 -7.52 -4.22 5.28
C ILE A 39 -7.72 -2.83 5.91
N ALA A 40 -7.48 -1.76 5.16
CA ALA A 40 -7.61 -0.39 5.64
C ALA A 40 -9.00 -0.12 6.25
N ASN A 41 -10.06 -0.58 5.58
CA ASN A 41 -11.43 -0.45 6.04
C ASN A 41 -11.69 -1.29 7.29
N ARG A 42 -11.15 -2.51 7.37
CA ARG A 42 -11.28 -3.37 8.56
C ARG A 42 -10.64 -2.76 9.80
N TYR A 43 -9.50 -2.07 9.63
CA TYR A 43 -8.76 -1.45 10.72
C TYR A 43 -9.11 0.02 10.95
N GLY A 44 -10.01 0.59 10.14
CA GLY A 44 -10.45 1.97 10.27
C GLY A 44 -9.34 2.99 10.02
N TRP A 45 -8.42 2.69 9.10
CA TRP A 45 -7.35 3.63 8.73
C TRP A 45 -7.95 4.90 8.11
N ASP A 46 -7.38 6.04 8.46
CA ASP A 46 -7.60 7.31 7.77
C ASP A 46 -6.63 7.43 6.58
N GLU A 47 -6.62 8.57 5.88
CA GLU A 47 -5.77 8.76 4.71
C GLU A 47 -4.28 8.79 5.05
N GLU A 48 -3.91 9.38 6.19
CA GLU A 48 -2.52 9.45 6.64
C GLU A 48 -2.01 8.05 7.00
N GLU A 49 -2.79 7.27 7.75
CA GLU A 49 -2.42 5.90 8.08
C GLU A 49 -2.36 5.02 6.84
N ARG A 50 -3.26 5.21 5.86
CA ARG A 50 -3.15 4.53 4.58
C ARG A 50 -1.83 4.86 3.86
N LEU A 51 -1.37 6.11 3.86
CA LEU A 51 -0.06 6.48 3.31
C LEU A 51 1.09 5.81 4.08
N ASN A 52 1.06 5.88 5.41
CA ASN A 52 2.06 5.27 6.29
C ASN A 52 2.17 3.76 6.09
N GLN A 53 1.07 3.11 5.71
CA GLN A 53 1.03 1.68 5.43
C GLN A 53 1.38 1.36 3.97
N LEU A 54 1.00 2.21 3.01
CA LEU A 54 1.24 1.96 1.59
C LEU A 54 2.70 2.15 1.21
N LEU A 55 3.31 3.28 1.61
CA LEU A 55 4.66 3.67 1.16
C LEU A 55 5.74 2.62 1.49
N PRO A 56 5.81 2.04 2.71
CA PRO A 56 6.82 1.03 3.04
C PRO A 56 6.62 -0.31 2.31
N ARG A 57 5.43 -0.55 1.75
CA ARG A 57 5.11 -1.78 1.00
C ARG A 57 5.42 -1.65 -0.48
N LEU A 58 5.82 -0.47 -0.95
CA LEU A 58 6.30 -0.29 -2.32
C LEU A 58 7.73 -0.77 -2.42
N GLU A 59 7.99 -1.65 -3.38
CA GLU A 59 9.32 -2.19 -3.66
C GLU A 59 9.62 -2.18 -5.17
N GLY A 60 10.86 -2.47 -5.54
CA GLY A 60 11.26 -2.68 -6.93
C GLY A 60 10.88 -1.52 -7.87
N ALA A 61 10.19 -1.85 -8.96
CA ALA A 61 9.82 -0.86 -9.98
C ALA A 61 8.76 0.13 -9.47
N ALA A 62 7.88 -0.30 -8.57
CA ALA A 62 6.90 0.58 -7.93
C ALA A 62 7.57 1.61 -7.02
N ALA A 63 8.49 1.17 -6.15
CA ALA A 63 9.29 2.09 -5.33
C ALA A 63 10.11 3.05 -6.19
N GLN A 64 10.79 2.55 -7.23
CA GLN A 64 11.57 3.39 -8.13
C GLN A 64 10.72 4.45 -8.81
N PHE A 65 9.53 4.09 -9.30
CA PHE A 65 8.60 5.06 -9.89
C PHE A 65 8.16 6.11 -8.85
N VAL A 66 7.63 5.67 -7.72
CA VAL A 66 7.03 6.55 -6.71
C VAL A 66 8.06 7.50 -6.11
N PHE A 67 9.22 7.00 -5.69
CA PHE A 67 10.21 7.82 -4.98
C PHE A 67 11.16 8.60 -5.90
N SER A 68 11.25 8.26 -7.19
CA SER A 68 12.12 9.01 -8.13
C SER A 68 11.36 9.94 -9.08
N GLN A 69 10.07 9.72 -9.32
CA GLN A 69 9.31 10.46 -10.35
C GLN A 69 8.17 11.30 -9.79
N LEU A 70 7.61 10.95 -8.63
CA LEU A 70 6.51 11.71 -8.04
C LEU A 70 7.02 12.82 -7.12
N SER A 71 6.28 13.92 -7.08
CA SER A 71 6.60 15.04 -6.20
C SER A 71 6.18 14.75 -4.76
N PRO A 72 6.80 15.41 -3.76
CA PRO A 72 6.37 15.29 -2.37
C PRO A 72 4.90 15.64 -2.15
N HIS A 73 4.31 16.53 -2.97
CA HIS A 73 2.89 16.82 -2.91
C HIS A 73 2.05 15.56 -3.12
N VAL A 74 2.35 14.82 -4.19
CA VAL A 74 1.63 13.57 -4.52
C VAL A 74 1.86 12.51 -3.45
N LEU A 75 3.09 12.38 -2.93
CA LEU A 75 3.41 11.39 -1.89
C LEU A 75 2.66 11.60 -0.58
N ASN A 76 2.23 12.84 -0.29
CA ASN A 76 1.49 13.18 0.93
C ASN A 76 -0.04 13.19 0.72
N HIS A 77 -0.54 12.86 -0.48
CA HIS A 77 -1.97 12.80 -0.77
C HIS A 77 -2.36 11.41 -1.25
N TYR A 78 -3.10 10.68 -0.42
CA TYR A 78 -3.44 9.28 -0.66
C TYR A 78 -4.09 9.04 -2.02
N HIS A 79 -5.11 9.84 -2.35
CA HIS A 79 -5.84 9.70 -3.61
C HIS A 79 -5.01 10.07 -4.84
N GLU A 80 -4.13 11.08 -4.75
CA GLU A 80 -3.23 11.43 -5.86
C GLU A 80 -2.21 10.32 -6.09
N LEU A 81 -1.62 9.80 -5.01
CA LEU A 81 -0.67 8.69 -5.08
C LEU A 81 -1.29 7.44 -5.72
N LEU A 82 -2.50 7.05 -5.29
CA LEU A 82 -3.21 5.91 -5.89
C LEU A 82 -3.47 6.12 -7.39
N LYS A 83 -3.85 7.32 -7.79
CA LYS A 83 -4.12 7.65 -9.20
C LYS A 83 -2.86 7.50 -10.06
N GLU A 84 -1.71 7.96 -9.58
CA GLU A 84 -0.45 7.84 -10.30
C GLU A 84 0.03 6.38 -10.39
N ILE A 85 -0.12 5.60 -9.32
CA ILE A 85 0.24 4.17 -9.34
C ILE A 85 -0.72 3.40 -10.25
N ASP A 86 -2.03 3.68 -10.22
CA ASP A 86 -3.01 3.10 -11.15
C ASP A 86 -2.67 3.42 -12.60
N SER A 87 -2.45 4.70 -12.91
CA SER A 87 -2.04 5.14 -14.25
C SER A 87 -0.78 4.41 -14.76
N ARG A 88 0.17 4.14 -13.85
CA ARG A 88 1.45 3.50 -14.21
C ARG A 88 1.39 1.98 -14.35
N PHE A 89 0.66 1.29 -13.46
CA PHE A 89 0.72 -0.17 -13.32
C PHE A 89 -0.59 -0.88 -13.68
N ARG A 90 -1.65 -0.14 -13.99
CA ARG A 90 -2.85 -0.75 -14.56
C ARG A 90 -2.49 -1.41 -15.89
N VAL A 91 -2.78 -2.69 -15.98
CA VAL A 91 -2.65 -3.44 -17.23
C VAL A 91 -3.72 -2.90 -18.17
N ILE A 92 -3.34 -2.00 -19.07
CA ILE A 92 -4.20 -1.68 -20.21
C ILE A 92 -4.22 -2.94 -21.06
N GLU A 93 -5.30 -3.69 -21.01
CA GLU A 93 -5.60 -4.72 -22.00
C GLU A 93 -5.84 -4.03 -23.34
N THR A 94 -4.75 -3.64 -24.01
CA THR A 94 -4.84 -3.11 -25.36
C THR A 94 -5.34 -4.23 -26.29
N PRO A 95 -6.10 -3.92 -27.36
CA PRO A 95 -6.59 -4.93 -28.31
C PRO A 95 -5.48 -5.85 -28.89
N ARG A 96 -4.23 -5.39 -28.86
CA ARG A 96 -3.03 -6.16 -29.27
C ARG A 96 -2.74 -7.35 -28.36
N THR A 97 -3.03 -7.24 -27.06
CA THR A 97 -2.81 -8.33 -26.08
C THR A 97 -3.87 -9.43 -26.24
N PHE A 98 -5.09 -9.06 -26.66
CA PHE A 98 -6.15 -10.02 -27.00
C PHE A 98 -5.81 -10.85 -28.26
N ALA A 99 -5.25 -10.22 -29.30
CA ALA A 99 -4.90 -10.92 -30.55
C ALA A 99 -3.85 -12.03 -30.35
N ALA A 100 -2.97 -11.90 -29.34
CA ALA A 100 -1.94 -12.91 -29.04
C ALA A 100 -2.45 -14.10 -28.21
N LYS A 101 -3.59 -13.97 -27.51
CA LYS A 101 -4.16 -15.06 -26.69
C LYS A 101 -5.15 -15.95 -27.44
N PHE A 102 -5.60 -15.55 -28.63
CA PHE A 102 -6.54 -16.32 -29.47
C PHE A 102 -5.96 -16.72 -30.84
N SER A 103 -4.66 -16.53 -31.04
CA SER A 103 -3.95 -16.97 -32.25
C SER A 103 -2.93 -18.05 -31.90
N ARG A 104 -3.39 -19.27 -31.60
CA ARG A 104 -2.84 -20.57 -32.05
C ARG A 104 -3.35 -21.75 -31.22
#